data_AF-A0A9W9PYM8-F1
#
_entry.id   AF-A0A9W9PYM8-F1
#
_cell.length_a   1.000
_cell.length_b   1.000
_cell.length_c   1.000
_cell.angle_alpha   90.00
_cell.angle_beta   90.00
_cell.angle_gamma   90.00
#
_symmetry.space_group_name_H-M   'P 1'
#
loop_
_entity.id
_entity.type
_entity.pdbx_description
1 polymer ?
#
loop_
_entity_poly.entity_id
_entity_poly.type
_entity_poly.pdbx_seq_one_letter_code
_entity_poly.pdbx_strand_id
1 'polypeptide(L)'
;MEDAMKYELSDMDKMGMRKIVKLFIVYELQSAVDLDILIASITAGVRNATKRLPIMTGDLEVDSSGKAYIVAAPGSQVEVNIRRFKPTEHKPLSVLAASGFHPSDMDPVQLLPEEPTAKNPVCSLQLSVIEGA
;
A
#
# COMPACT_ATOMS: atom_id res chain seq x y z
N MET A 1 -13.84 25.01 -8.85
CA MET A 1 -13.22 24.33 -7.69
C MET A 1 -13.87 22.96 -7.68
N GLU A 2 -13.14 21.90 -7.97
CA GLU A 2 -13.74 20.55 -7.85
C GLU A 2 -13.86 20.24 -6.37
N ASP A 3 -15.05 19.80 -5.94
CA ASP A 3 -15.29 19.41 -4.56
C ASP A 3 -14.70 18.03 -4.28
N ALA A 4 -14.32 17.79 -3.02
CA ALA A 4 -13.85 16.47 -2.60
C ALA A 4 -14.93 15.40 -2.84
N MET A 5 -14.52 14.25 -3.37
CA MET A 5 -15.41 13.12 -3.57
C MET A 5 -15.64 12.42 -2.22
N LYS A 6 -16.91 12.24 -1.86
CA LYS A 6 -17.31 11.50 -0.66
C LYS A 6 -18.01 10.21 -1.04
N TYR A 7 -17.52 9.09 -0.51
CA TYR A 7 -18.12 7.77 -0.68
C TYR A 7 -18.66 7.29 0.67
N GLU A 8 -19.98 7.21 0.82
CA GLU A 8 -20.60 6.69 2.06
C GLU A 8 -20.35 5.19 2.17
N LEU A 9 -19.90 4.72 3.34
CA LEU A 9 -19.77 3.29 3.60
C LEU A 9 -21.14 2.62 3.64
N SER A 10 -21.25 1.42 3.08
CA SER A 10 -22.47 0.63 3.15
C SER A 10 -22.69 0.08 4.57
N ASP A 11 -23.88 -0.43 4.85
CA ASP A 11 -24.15 -1.06 6.15
C ASP A 11 -23.31 -2.34 6.35
N MET A 12 -22.99 -3.07 5.27
CA MET A 12 -22.05 -4.19 5.34
C MET A 12 -20.64 -3.74 5.72
N ASP A 13 -20.16 -2.63 5.16
CA ASP A 13 -18.83 -2.09 5.47
C ASP A 13 -18.74 -1.66 6.95
N LYS A 14 -19.83 -1.12 7.49
CA LYS A 14 -19.93 -0.69 8.90
C LYS A 14 -19.99 -1.88 9.86
N MET A 15 -20.54 -3.02 9.44
CA MET A 15 -20.59 -4.26 10.22
C MET A 15 -19.23 -4.98 10.28
N GLY A 16 -18.31 -4.65 9.37
CA GLY A 16 -16.95 -5.18 9.37
C GLY A 16 -16.13 -4.72 10.57
N MET A 17 -15.10 -5.51 10.91
CA MET A 17 -14.10 -5.05 11.89
C MET A 17 -13.32 -3.87 11.29
N ARG A 18 -13.31 -2.72 11.99
CA ARG A 18 -12.43 -1.58 11.66
C ARG A 18 -10.98 -1.98 11.89
N LYS A 19 -10.36 -2.54 10.86
CA LYS A 19 -8.98 -3.04 10.89
C LYS A 19 -8.29 -2.69 9.59
N ILE A 20 -6.99 -2.41 9.69
CA ILE A 20 -6.11 -2.35 8.54
C ILE A 20 -5.75 -3.78 8.17
N VAL A 21 -6.01 -4.16 6.91
CA VAL A 21 -5.56 -5.44 6.36
C VAL A 21 -4.18 -5.23 5.75
N LYS A 22 -3.20 -5.97 6.28
CA LYS A 22 -1.82 -5.95 5.82
C LYS A 22 -1.56 -7.16 4.94
N LEU A 23 -1.01 -6.94 3.75
CA LEU A 23 -0.72 -7.98 2.78
C LEU A 23 0.71 -7.82 2.28
N PHE A 24 1.41 -8.94 2.15
CA PHE A 24 2.70 -9.03 1.47
C PHE A 24 2.54 -9.84 0.19
N ILE A 25 3.12 -9.35 -0.89
CA ILE A 25 3.23 -10.09 -2.14
C ILE A 25 4.70 -10.04 -2.55
N VAL A 26 5.30 -11.21 -2.71
CA VAL A 26 6.72 -11.35 -3.01
C VAL A 26 6.88 -11.90 -4.41
N TYR A 27 7.74 -11.27 -5.20
CA TYR A 27 8.06 -11.68 -6.56
C TYR A 27 9.56 -11.85 -6.71
N GLU A 28 9.98 -12.94 -7.34
CA GLU A 28 11.34 -13.08 -7.84
C GLU A 28 11.50 -12.29 -9.13
N LEU A 29 12.57 -11.50 -9.23
CA LEU A 29 12.91 -10.75 -10.44
C LEU A 29 13.97 -11.50 -11.23
N GLN A 30 13.83 -11.52 -12.54
CA GLN A 30 14.87 -12.02 -13.43
C GLN A 30 16.06 -11.06 -13.43
N SER A 31 17.29 -11.58 -13.56
CA SER A 31 18.53 -10.79 -13.52
C SER A 31 18.64 -9.71 -14.59
N ALA A 32 17.89 -9.84 -15.69
CA ALA A 32 17.84 -8.87 -16.78
C ALA A 32 16.86 -7.70 -16.54
N VAL A 33 16.08 -7.72 -15.45
CA VAL A 33 15.11 -6.66 -15.15
C VAL A 33 15.83 -5.38 -14.74
N ASP A 34 15.56 -4.31 -15.47
CA ASP A 34 15.92 -2.96 -15.04
C ASP A 34 14.97 -2.52 -13.92
N LEU A 35 15.53 -2.37 -12.72
CA LEU A 35 14.78 -2.06 -11.52
C LEU A 35 14.13 -0.66 -11.57
N ASP A 36 14.80 0.33 -12.16
CA ASP A 36 14.26 1.69 -12.23
C ASP A 36 13.10 1.76 -13.22
N ILE A 37 13.18 1.02 -14.33
CA ILE A 37 12.04 0.85 -15.25
C ILE A 37 10.87 0.13 -14.57
N LEU A 38 11.13 -0.91 -13.79
CA LEU A 38 10.09 -1.62 -13.04
C LEU A 38 9.39 -0.69 -12.04
N ILE A 39 10.15 0.05 -11.23
CA ILE A 39 9.63 1.01 -10.26
C ILE A 39 8.79 2.10 -10.95
N ALA A 40 9.29 2.66 -12.04
CA ALA A 40 8.56 3.66 -12.83
C ALA A 40 7.25 3.09 -13.38
N SER A 41 7.28 1.85 -13.87
CA SER A 41 6.11 1.16 -14.43
C SER A 41 5.05 0.90 -13.38
N ILE A 42 5.43 0.40 -12.20
CA ILE A 42 4.52 0.17 -11.07
C ILE A 42 3.91 1.51 -10.61
N THR A 43 4.72 2.53 -10.44
CA THR A 43 4.26 3.87 -10.00
C THR A 43 3.26 4.47 -11.00
N ALA A 44 3.55 4.36 -12.31
CA ALA A 44 2.65 4.81 -13.36
C ALA A 44 1.34 3.99 -13.38
N GLY A 45 1.42 2.68 -13.17
CA GLY A 45 0.28 1.78 -13.05
C GLY A 45 -0.64 2.16 -11.89
N VAL A 46 -0.08 2.37 -10.70
CA VAL A 46 -0.83 2.81 -9.51
C VAL A 46 -1.48 4.17 -9.76
N ARG A 47 -0.74 5.14 -10.29
CA ARG A 47 -1.29 6.46 -10.66
C ARG A 47 -2.48 6.32 -11.63
N ASN A 48 -2.38 5.46 -12.63
CA ASN A 48 -3.46 5.22 -13.59
C ASN A 48 -4.67 4.52 -12.93
N ALA A 49 -4.43 3.53 -12.06
CA ALA A 49 -5.48 2.86 -11.31
C ALA A 49 -6.24 3.87 -10.42
N THR A 50 -5.51 4.70 -9.69
CA THR A 50 -6.07 5.77 -8.86
C THR A 50 -6.94 6.75 -9.63
N LYS A 51 -6.55 7.16 -10.84
CA LYS A 51 -7.39 8.02 -11.69
C LYS A 51 -8.74 7.39 -12.03
N ARG A 52 -8.80 6.06 -12.13
CA ARG A 52 -10.01 5.30 -12.43
C ARG A 52 -10.80 4.91 -11.18
N LEU A 53 -10.12 4.81 -10.03
CA LEU A 53 -10.69 4.45 -8.74
C LEU A 53 -10.25 5.47 -7.66
N PRO A 54 -10.79 6.70 -7.67
CA PRO A 54 -10.37 7.75 -6.75
C PRO A 54 -10.62 7.41 -5.28
N ILE A 55 -11.54 6.48 -4.98
CA ILE A 55 -11.77 5.99 -3.63
C ILE A 55 -10.49 5.48 -2.95
N MET A 56 -9.50 4.99 -3.71
CA MET A 56 -8.23 4.47 -3.18
C MET A 56 -7.36 5.54 -2.50
N THR A 57 -7.56 6.82 -2.79
CA THR A 57 -6.75 7.92 -2.22
C THR A 57 -7.40 8.56 -1.03
N GLY A 58 -8.59 8.11 -0.66
CA GLY A 58 -9.35 8.75 0.37
C GLY A 58 -8.89 8.38 1.77
N ASP A 59 -9.20 9.27 2.69
CA ASP A 59 -9.10 9.04 4.12
C ASP A 59 -10.47 8.57 4.65
N LEU A 60 -10.46 7.61 5.56
CA LEU A 60 -11.64 7.18 6.29
C LEU A 60 -11.97 8.23 7.37
N GLU A 61 -13.14 8.84 7.23
CA GLU A 61 -13.66 9.86 8.14
C GLU A 61 -15.01 9.44 8.71
N VAL A 62 -15.31 9.88 9.94
CA VAL A 62 -16.64 9.73 10.56
C VAL A 62 -17.15 11.13 10.86
N ASP A 63 -18.33 11.46 10.35
CA ASP A 63 -18.93 12.77 10.58
C ASP A 63 -19.56 12.89 11.97
N SER A 64 -20.08 14.08 12.30
CA SER A 64 -20.74 14.35 13.58
C SER A 64 -22.02 13.55 13.82
N SER A 65 -22.63 13.00 12.76
CA SER A 65 -23.80 12.13 12.85
C SER A 65 -23.44 10.64 13.06
N GLY A 66 -22.14 10.32 13.05
CA GLY A 66 -21.64 8.95 13.17
C GLY A 66 -21.60 8.20 11.84
N LYS A 67 -21.88 8.86 10.71
CA LYS A 67 -21.77 8.25 9.38
C LYS A 67 -20.32 8.23 8.92
N ALA A 68 -19.92 7.09 8.37
CA ALA A 68 -18.56 6.86 7.90
C ALA A 68 -18.47 7.07 6.38
N TYR A 69 -17.43 7.79 5.96
CA TYR A 69 -17.15 8.15 4.58
C TYR A 69 -15.70 7.89 4.23
N ILE A 70 -15.45 7.61 2.97
CA ILE A 70 -14.12 7.75 2.37
C ILE A 70 -14.11 9.09 1.64
N VAL A 71 -13.18 9.97 2.01
CA VAL A 71 -13.09 11.33 1.47
C VAL A 71 -11.83 11.45 0.63
N ALA A 72 -11.98 11.61 -0.68
CA ALA A 72 -10.87 11.73 -1.62
C ALA A 72 -10.78 13.17 -2.14
N ALA A 73 -9.62 13.81 -1.92
CA ALA A 73 -9.35 15.14 -2.46
C ALA A 73 -9.20 15.09 -4.00
N PRO A 74 -9.65 16.11 -4.74
CA PRO A 74 -9.48 16.17 -6.19
C PRO A 74 -8.00 16.06 -6.58
N GLY A 75 -7.71 15.23 -7.59
CA GLY A 75 -6.35 15.05 -8.10
C GLY A 75 -5.37 14.33 -7.17
N SER A 76 -5.82 13.86 -6.00
CA SER A 76 -5.01 13.05 -5.08
C SER A 76 -4.54 11.74 -5.74
N GLN A 77 -3.41 11.22 -5.27
CA GLN A 77 -2.82 9.99 -5.79
C GLN A 77 -2.33 9.10 -4.65
N VAL A 78 -2.43 7.78 -4.83
CA VAL A 78 -1.78 6.84 -3.91
C VAL A 78 -0.30 6.91 -4.20
N GLU A 79 0.48 7.28 -3.20
CA GLU A 79 1.93 7.25 -3.28
C GLU A 79 2.43 5.81 -3.13
N VAL A 80 3.37 5.42 -3.98
CA VAL A 80 4.08 4.14 -3.85
C VAL A 80 5.40 4.43 -3.15
N ASN A 81 5.50 4.07 -1.87
CA ASN A 81 6.77 4.18 -1.16
C ASN A 81 7.78 3.20 -1.76
N ILE A 82 8.99 3.64 -2.07
CA ILE A 82 10.04 2.80 -2.62
C ILE A 82 11.12 2.61 -1.56
N ARG A 83 11.23 1.39 -1.03
CA ARG A 83 12.25 1.04 -0.04
C ARG A 83 13.26 0.09 -0.67
N ARG A 84 14.50 0.53 -0.82
CA ARG A 84 15.63 -0.31 -1.26
C ARG A 84 16.44 -0.72 -0.05
N PHE A 85 16.44 -2.01 0.29
CA PHE A 85 17.23 -2.55 1.38
C PHE A 85 18.68 -2.78 0.93
N LYS A 86 19.63 -2.41 1.78
CA LYS A 86 21.04 -2.77 1.61
C LYS A 86 21.25 -4.25 1.94
N PRO A 87 22.32 -4.88 1.42
CA PRO A 87 22.74 -6.19 1.89
C PRO A 87 22.85 -6.17 3.41
N THR A 88 22.28 -7.18 4.08
CA THR A 88 22.15 -7.34 5.56
C THR A 88 21.02 -6.59 6.28
N GLU A 89 20.34 -5.61 5.66
CA GLU A 89 19.20 -4.93 6.31
C GLU A 89 17.94 -5.79 6.32
N HIS A 90 17.83 -6.74 5.38
CA HIS A 90 16.74 -7.70 5.31
C HIS A 90 17.26 -9.06 4.81
N LYS A 91 16.56 -10.14 5.17
CA LYS A 91 16.87 -11.48 4.66
C LYS A 91 16.71 -11.51 3.12
N PRO A 92 17.60 -12.18 2.38
CA PRO A 92 17.48 -12.34 0.93
C PRO A 92 16.32 -13.28 0.60
N LEU A 93 15.82 -13.19 -0.63
CA LEU A 93 14.69 -13.97 -1.12
C LEU A 93 14.90 -15.48 -0.96
N SER A 94 16.11 -15.99 -1.24
CA SER A 94 16.45 -17.41 -1.11
C SER A 94 16.26 -17.94 0.31
N VAL A 95 16.60 -17.14 1.33
CA VAL A 95 16.40 -17.48 2.74
C VAL A 95 14.91 -17.44 3.12
N LEU A 96 14.19 -16.42 2.65
CA LEU A 96 12.74 -16.31 2.89
C LEU A 96 11.97 -17.47 2.26
N ALA A 97 12.31 -17.84 1.04
CA ALA A 97 11.69 -18.96 0.33
C ALA A 97 11.98 -20.30 1.03
N ALA A 98 13.21 -20.50 1.51
CA ALA A 98 13.58 -21.70 2.26
C ALA A 98 12.83 -21.83 3.60
N SER A 99 12.47 -20.71 4.25
CA SER A 99 11.65 -20.71 5.47
C SER A 99 10.14 -20.70 5.19
N GLY A 100 9.72 -20.71 3.93
CA GLY A 100 8.30 -20.63 3.54
C GLY A 100 7.64 -19.30 3.89
N PHE A 101 8.42 -18.20 3.90
CA PHE A 101 7.96 -16.86 4.27
C PHE A 101 7.35 -16.80 5.67
N HIS A 102 8.05 -17.39 6.65
CA HIS A 102 7.57 -17.45 8.02
C HIS A 102 7.19 -16.04 8.54
N PRO A 103 6.08 -15.85 9.29
CA PRO A 103 5.62 -14.53 9.70
C PRO A 103 6.65 -13.68 10.46
N SER A 104 7.57 -14.31 11.20
CA SER A 104 8.66 -13.59 11.89
C SER A 104 9.67 -12.94 10.94
N ASP A 105 9.71 -13.38 9.68
CA ASP A 105 10.60 -12.89 8.64
C ASP A 105 9.95 -11.80 7.80
N MET A 106 8.65 -11.57 8.01
CA MET A 106 7.81 -10.61 7.28
C MET A 106 7.45 -9.43 8.18
N ASP A 107 8.45 -8.73 8.71
CA ASP A 107 8.28 -7.62 9.65
C ASP A 107 7.49 -6.44 9.00
N PRO A 108 6.25 -6.17 9.46
CA PRO A 108 5.43 -5.10 8.89
C PRO A 108 6.05 -3.71 9.04
N VAL A 109 6.84 -3.47 10.09
CA VAL A 109 7.50 -2.17 10.32
C VAL A 109 8.54 -1.90 9.22
N GLN A 110 9.13 -2.96 8.66
CA GLN A 110 10.12 -2.82 7.60
C GLN A 110 9.48 -2.85 6.22
N LEU A 111 8.54 -3.76 6.00
CA LEU A 111 8.07 -4.13 4.67
C LEU A 111 6.82 -3.37 4.20
N LEU A 112 6.14 -2.64 5.09
CA LEU A 112 4.97 -1.82 4.75
C LEU A 112 5.26 -0.31 4.91
N PRO A 113 4.43 0.56 4.30
CA PRO A 113 4.47 1.98 4.57
C PRO A 113 4.28 2.29 6.05
N GLU A 114 4.90 3.37 6.52
CA GLU A 114 4.63 3.91 7.84
C GLU A 114 3.15 4.31 7.96
N GLU A 115 2.51 3.91 9.06
CA GLU A 115 1.11 4.24 9.30
C GLU A 115 0.98 5.74 9.62
N PRO A 116 0.16 6.52 8.89
CA PRO A 116 0.02 7.93 9.18
C PRO A 116 -0.63 8.14 10.56
N THR A 117 -0.04 9.04 11.35
CA THR A 117 -0.54 9.34 12.71
C THR A 117 -1.75 10.27 12.71
N ALA A 118 -1.92 11.08 11.66
CA ALA A 118 -2.96 12.11 11.57
C ALA A 118 -4.06 11.80 10.53
N LYS A 119 -3.93 10.69 9.80
CA LYS A 119 -4.82 10.32 8.68
C LYS A 119 -5.12 8.83 8.71
N ASN A 120 -6.29 8.46 8.18
CA ASN A 120 -6.72 7.07 8.07
C ASN A 120 -6.84 6.69 6.60
N PRO A 121 -5.74 6.57 5.85
CA PRO A 121 -5.82 6.26 4.43
C PRO A 121 -6.46 4.89 4.22
N VAL A 122 -7.31 4.75 3.22
CA VAL A 122 -7.92 3.46 2.89
C VAL A 122 -6.99 2.53 2.10
N CYS A 123 -5.93 3.08 1.53
CA CYS A 123 -4.91 2.33 0.79
C CYS A 123 -3.52 2.94 1.01
N SER A 124 -2.52 2.08 1.18
CA SER A 124 -1.11 2.47 1.24
C SER A 124 -0.26 1.38 0.63
N LEU A 125 0.74 1.75 -0.16
CA LEU A 125 1.55 0.82 -0.94
C LEU A 125 3.04 1.08 -0.73
N GLN A 126 3.80 0.01 -0.55
CA GLN A 126 5.26 0.05 -0.57
C GLN A 126 5.79 -1.02 -1.52
N LEU A 127 6.75 -0.64 -2.34
CA LEU A 127 7.58 -1.54 -3.11
C LEU A 127 8.93 -1.67 -2.38
N SER A 128 9.11 -2.83 -1.75
CA SER A 128 10.31 -3.21 -1.02
C SER A 128 11.22 -4.02 -1.94
N VAL A 129 12.43 -3.53 -2.21
CA VAL A 129 13.46 -4.22 -2.99
C VAL A 129 14.45 -4.86 -2.03
N ILE A 130 14.51 -6.18 -2.07
CA ILE A 130 15.42 -7.01 -1.26
C ILE A 130 16.43 -7.73 -2.16
N GLU A 131 17.47 -8.26 -1.54
CA GLU A 131 18.43 -9.11 -2.24
C GLU A 131 17.74 -10.38 -2.77
N GLY A 132 18.05 -10.72 -4.03
CA GLY A 132 17.47 -11.86 -4.75
C GLY A 132 18.14 -13.19 -4.40
N ALA A 133 17.95 -14.17 -5.29
CA ALA A 133 18.63 -15.45 -5.25
C ALA A 133 19.92 -15.43 -6.10
#